data_AF-F0XW52-F1
#
_entry.id   AF-F0XW52-F1
#
_cell.length_a   1.000
_cell.length_b   1.000
_cell.length_c   1.000
_cell.angle_alpha   90.00
_cell.angle_beta   90.00
_cell.angle_gamma   90.00
#
_symmetry.space_group_name_H-M   'P 1'
#
loop_
_entity.id
_entity.type
_entity.pdbx_description
1 polymer ?
#
loop_
_entity_poly.entity_id
_entity_poly.type
_entity_poly.pdbx_seq_one_letter_code
_entity_poly.pdbx_strand_id
1 'polypeptide(L)'
;LRTQLAAHGARGIVGLARKFRIVDDDGSKSINSLEFHKALKELGMALATDDVDALFALFDGDANGAISYDEFLLAVRGPMASRRVGLVDKAFGVLDRDKSGVVDVEDLVDAFDTSQHPEVIAGAKSSNEVLQEFLDTFEVGGEKDGKVTRGEFHNYYANVSASVDDDDYFELMIRNAWHIPGGEGWCANSANLHVLVTHQDGHQSVQMIEDDLGLDFTDTPHVLRKLQAQGIDAIDVRLYGAAGATKPKKNNTFRTTFTIE
;
A
#
# COMPACT_ATOMS: atom_id res chain seq x y z
N LEU A 1 -8.96 -7.28 -25.57
CA LEU A 1 -7.55 -7.10 -25.18
C LEU A 1 -7.16 -7.87 -23.91
N ARG A 2 -7.63 -7.48 -22.71
CA ARG A 2 -7.21 -8.08 -21.42
C ARG A 2 -7.34 -9.61 -21.37
N THR A 3 -8.49 -10.14 -21.77
CA THR A 3 -8.75 -11.59 -21.83
C THR A 3 -7.77 -12.31 -22.79
N GLN A 4 -7.41 -11.67 -23.90
CA GLN A 4 -6.45 -12.25 -24.85
C GLN A 4 -5.02 -12.18 -24.33
N LEU A 5 -4.62 -11.10 -23.67
CA LEU A 5 -3.32 -11.01 -23.00
C LEU A 5 -3.19 -12.06 -21.89
N ALA A 6 -4.24 -12.23 -21.07
CA ALA A 6 -4.31 -13.28 -20.06
C ALA A 6 -4.27 -14.71 -20.66
N ALA A 7 -4.85 -14.91 -21.85
CA ALA A 7 -4.77 -16.19 -22.59
C ALA A 7 -3.37 -16.45 -23.16
N HIS A 8 -2.60 -15.41 -23.46
CA HIS A 8 -1.23 -15.50 -24.00
C HIS A 8 -0.13 -15.50 -22.91
N GLY A 9 -0.50 -15.86 -21.67
CA GLY A 9 0.45 -16.01 -20.57
C GLY A 9 0.83 -14.70 -19.87
N ALA A 10 0.13 -13.60 -20.14
CA ALA A 10 0.25 -12.35 -19.39
C ALA A 10 -0.59 -12.41 -18.09
N ARG A 11 -0.51 -13.53 -17.36
CA ARG A 11 -1.06 -13.65 -16.01
C ARG A 11 0.07 -13.31 -15.03
N GLY A 12 -0.08 -12.21 -14.31
CA GLY A 12 0.93 -11.70 -13.38
C GLY A 12 2.00 -10.81 -14.02
N ILE A 13 2.76 -10.14 -13.15
CA ILE A 13 3.76 -9.11 -13.49
C ILE A 13 4.81 -9.61 -14.47
N VAL A 14 5.36 -10.81 -14.24
CA VAL A 14 6.43 -11.38 -15.08
C VAL A 14 5.95 -11.68 -16.49
N GLY A 15 4.71 -12.13 -16.64
CA GLY A 15 4.08 -12.37 -17.94
C GLY A 15 3.86 -11.08 -18.72
N LEU A 16 3.38 -10.03 -18.07
CA LEU A 16 3.24 -8.70 -18.68
C LEU A 16 4.59 -8.08 -19.04
N ALA A 17 5.56 -8.14 -18.12
CA ALA A 17 6.93 -7.64 -18.33
C ALA A 17 7.58 -8.27 -19.56
N ARG A 18 7.42 -9.60 -19.71
CA ARG A 18 7.94 -10.33 -20.86
C ARG A 18 7.27 -9.89 -22.15
N LYS A 19 5.95 -9.64 -22.15
CA LYS A 19 5.23 -9.18 -23.33
C LYS A 19 5.63 -7.76 -23.70
N PHE A 20 5.75 -6.85 -22.74
CA PHE A 20 6.24 -5.50 -22.98
C PHE A 20 7.61 -5.49 -23.67
N ARG A 21 8.58 -6.26 -23.14
CA ARG A 21 9.92 -6.37 -23.72
C ARG A 21 9.97 -7.04 -25.10
N ILE A 22 8.93 -7.80 -25.47
CA ILE A 22 8.84 -8.38 -26.83
C ILE A 22 8.33 -7.32 -27.82
N VAL A 23 7.56 -6.34 -27.35
CA VAL A 23 6.95 -5.30 -28.17
C VAL A 23 7.88 -4.10 -28.36
N ASP A 24 8.62 -3.74 -27.32
CA ASP A 24 9.66 -2.70 -27.32
C ASP A 24 10.86 -3.18 -28.18
N ASP A 25 10.82 -2.86 -29.49
CA ASP A 25 11.80 -3.32 -30.47
C ASP A 25 13.11 -2.51 -30.36
N ASP A 26 13.00 -1.22 -30.00
CA ASP A 26 14.13 -0.30 -29.91
C ASP A 26 14.77 -0.23 -28.51
N GLY A 27 14.14 -0.85 -27.51
CA GLY A 27 14.64 -0.90 -26.14
C GLY A 27 14.49 0.44 -25.41
N SER A 28 13.60 1.31 -25.87
CA SER A 28 13.32 2.62 -25.29
C SER A 28 12.69 2.54 -23.90
N LYS A 29 12.22 1.35 -23.48
CA LYS A 29 11.40 1.13 -22.28
C LYS A 29 10.03 1.81 -22.35
N SER A 30 9.60 2.16 -23.55
CA SER A 30 8.29 2.69 -23.89
C SER A 30 7.81 2.01 -25.16
N ILE A 31 6.50 2.03 -25.42
CA ILE A 31 5.93 1.48 -26.64
C ILE A 31 5.36 2.64 -27.44
N ASN A 32 5.97 2.95 -28.57
CA ASN A 32 5.43 3.96 -29.48
C ASN A 32 4.23 3.40 -30.27
N SER A 33 3.48 4.29 -30.96
CA SER A 33 2.28 3.87 -31.70
C SER A 33 2.57 2.78 -32.76
N LEU A 34 3.71 2.83 -33.46
CA LEU A 34 4.07 1.82 -34.46
C LEU A 34 4.31 0.45 -33.83
N GLU A 35 5.02 0.39 -32.71
CA GLU A 35 5.27 -0.83 -31.95
C GLU A 35 3.97 -1.40 -31.38
N PHE A 36 3.09 -0.54 -30.87
CA PHE A 36 1.79 -0.94 -30.36
C PHE A 36 0.92 -1.59 -31.44
N HIS A 37 0.85 -0.98 -32.63
CA HIS A 37 0.15 -1.53 -33.79
C HIS A 37 0.70 -2.90 -34.19
N LYS A 38 2.02 -3.02 -34.25
CA LYS A 38 2.69 -4.28 -34.58
C LYS A 38 2.33 -5.36 -33.54
N ALA A 39 2.39 -5.03 -32.26
CA ALA A 39 2.08 -5.93 -31.16
C ALA A 39 0.66 -6.49 -31.22
N LEU A 40 -0.35 -5.63 -31.44
CA LEU A 40 -1.74 -6.07 -31.52
C LEU A 40 -1.97 -7.02 -32.71
N LYS A 41 -1.30 -6.74 -33.84
CA LYS A 41 -1.34 -7.59 -35.03
C LYS A 41 -0.69 -8.96 -34.77
N GLU A 42 0.45 -9.00 -34.09
CA GLU A 42 1.14 -10.25 -33.72
C GLU A 42 0.37 -11.08 -32.69
N LEU A 43 -0.39 -10.41 -31.81
CA LEU A 43 -1.33 -11.07 -30.88
C LEU A 43 -2.61 -11.59 -31.56
N GLY A 44 -2.76 -11.39 -32.88
CA GLY A 44 -3.91 -11.84 -33.65
C GLY A 44 -5.18 -11.01 -33.42
N MET A 45 -5.05 -9.78 -32.90
CA MET A 45 -6.17 -8.85 -32.80
C MET A 45 -6.30 -8.08 -34.11
N ALA A 46 -7.27 -8.47 -34.93
CA ALA A 46 -7.66 -7.71 -36.11
C ALA A 46 -8.60 -6.56 -35.70
N LEU A 47 -8.01 -5.44 -35.30
CA LEU A 47 -8.71 -4.18 -35.05
C LEU A 47 -8.48 -3.22 -36.22
N ALA A 48 -9.42 -2.31 -36.46
CA ALA A 48 -9.21 -1.23 -37.42
C ALA A 48 -8.13 -0.26 -36.89
N THR A 49 -7.42 0.44 -37.78
CA THR A 49 -6.39 1.41 -37.38
C THR A 49 -6.94 2.45 -36.40
N ASP A 50 -8.13 2.99 -36.69
CA ASP A 50 -8.81 3.95 -35.81
C ASP A 50 -9.10 3.38 -34.40
N ASP A 51 -9.42 2.09 -34.29
CA ASP A 51 -9.65 1.42 -33.01
C ASP A 51 -8.34 1.21 -32.24
N VAL A 52 -7.23 0.98 -32.95
CA VAL A 52 -5.90 0.85 -32.36
C VAL A 52 -5.40 2.19 -31.86
N ASP A 53 -5.60 3.27 -32.63
CA ASP A 53 -5.26 4.63 -32.22
C ASP A 53 -6.08 5.05 -30.99
N ALA A 54 -7.38 4.74 -30.97
CA ALA A 54 -8.23 4.99 -29.81
C ALA A 54 -7.78 4.19 -28.58
N LEU A 55 -7.35 2.93 -28.78
CA LEU A 55 -6.82 2.10 -27.71
C LEU A 55 -5.45 2.58 -27.23
N PHE A 56 -4.60 3.07 -28.13
CA PHE A 56 -3.31 3.66 -27.81
C PHE A 56 -3.51 4.90 -26.94
N ALA A 57 -4.42 5.80 -27.33
CA ALA A 57 -4.77 6.98 -26.54
C ALA A 57 -5.40 6.66 -25.17
N LEU A 58 -5.99 5.46 -25.01
CA LEU A 58 -6.46 4.99 -23.70
C LEU A 58 -5.31 4.50 -22.81
N PHE A 59 -4.22 4.04 -23.41
CA PHE A 59 -3.05 3.53 -22.70
C PHE A 59 -2.06 4.66 -22.39
N ASP A 60 -1.86 5.60 -23.31
CA ASP A 60 -1.02 6.79 -23.20
C ASP A 60 -1.73 7.85 -22.32
N GLY A 61 -1.59 7.71 -21.01
CA GLY A 61 -2.34 8.48 -20.02
C GLY A 61 -1.84 9.92 -19.86
N ASP A 62 -0.54 10.15 -20.09
CA ASP A 62 0.07 11.47 -20.09
C ASP A 62 0.07 12.15 -21.47
N ALA A 63 -0.37 11.43 -22.51
CA ALA A 63 -0.44 11.88 -23.90
C ALA A 63 0.92 12.32 -24.47
N ASN A 64 2.01 11.69 -24.01
CA ASN A 64 3.36 11.97 -24.50
C ASN A 64 3.67 11.31 -25.87
N GLY A 65 2.77 10.45 -26.36
CA GLY A 65 2.91 9.74 -27.64
C GLY A 65 3.61 8.39 -27.54
N ALA A 66 3.87 7.90 -26.32
CA ALA A 66 4.49 6.61 -26.04
C ALA A 66 3.92 6.02 -24.73
N ILE A 67 3.59 4.73 -24.77
CA ILE A 67 3.08 4.03 -23.59
C ILE A 67 4.26 3.57 -22.76
N SER A 68 4.45 4.17 -21.59
CA SER A 68 5.44 3.72 -20.62
C SER A 68 5.10 2.33 -20.08
N TYR A 69 6.09 1.69 -19.45
CA TYR A 69 5.88 0.40 -18.82
C TYR A 69 4.74 0.42 -17.78
N ASP A 70 4.67 1.46 -16.97
CA ASP A 70 3.67 1.58 -15.90
C ASP A 70 2.26 1.80 -16.47
N GLU A 71 2.12 2.63 -17.50
CA GLU A 71 0.86 2.83 -18.22
C GLU A 71 0.36 1.54 -18.88
N PHE A 72 1.26 0.79 -19.52
CA PHE A 72 0.91 -0.50 -20.10
C PHE A 72 0.40 -1.47 -19.03
N LEU A 73 1.09 -1.53 -17.88
CA LEU A 73 0.68 -2.38 -16.77
C LEU A 73 -0.71 -1.99 -16.24
N LEU A 74 -0.95 -0.71 -16.00
CA LEU A 74 -2.21 -0.18 -15.52
C LEU A 74 -3.36 -0.52 -16.48
N ALA A 75 -3.16 -0.27 -17.78
CA ALA A 75 -4.18 -0.47 -18.79
C ALA A 75 -4.53 -1.95 -19.01
N VAL A 76 -3.54 -2.85 -18.95
CA VAL A 76 -3.74 -4.30 -19.15
C VAL A 76 -4.38 -4.99 -17.95
N ARG A 77 -4.04 -4.59 -16.72
CA ARG A 77 -4.57 -5.20 -15.48
C ARG A 77 -6.07 -5.02 -15.32
N GLY A 78 -6.56 -3.82 -15.63
CA GLY A 78 -7.96 -3.46 -15.44
C GLY A 78 -8.32 -3.12 -14.00
N PRO A 79 -9.61 -2.79 -13.75
CA PRO A 79 -10.04 -2.25 -12.48
C PRO A 79 -9.87 -3.28 -11.37
N MET A 80 -9.31 -2.84 -10.25
CA MET A 80 -9.22 -3.63 -9.03
C MET A 80 -10.62 -3.96 -8.51
N ALA A 81 -10.79 -5.16 -7.95
CA ALA A 81 -12.06 -5.59 -7.38
C ALA A 81 -12.52 -4.63 -6.26
N SER A 82 -13.83 -4.34 -6.18
CA SER A 82 -14.38 -3.36 -5.23
C SER A 82 -14.05 -3.67 -3.76
N ARG A 83 -13.91 -4.95 -3.39
CA ARG A 83 -13.45 -5.35 -2.06
C ARG A 83 -12.04 -4.83 -1.77
N ARG A 84 -11.11 -5.00 -2.71
CA ARG A 84 -9.72 -4.54 -2.58
C ARG A 84 -9.64 -3.01 -2.63
N VAL A 85 -10.41 -2.35 -3.50
CA VAL A 85 -10.58 -0.88 -3.52
C VAL A 85 -10.94 -0.36 -2.14
N GLY A 86 -11.96 -0.94 -1.50
CA GLY A 86 -12.37 -0.51 -0.16
C GLY A 86 -11.31 -0.73 0.94
N LEU A 87 -10.41 -1.70 0.78
CA LEU A 87 -9.28 -1.91 1.71
C LEU A 87 -8.16 -0.89 1.46
N VAL A 88 -7.88 -0.58 0.20
CA VAL A 88 -6.90 0.45 -0.19
C VAL A 88 -7.36 1.83 0.25
N ASP A 89 -8.66 2.13 0.14
CA ASP A 89 -9.22 3.38 0.67
C ASP A 89 -9.09 3.49 2.19
N LYS A 90 -9.23 2.36 2.92
CA LYS A 90 -9.00 2.34 4.37
C LYS A 90 -7.52 2.57 4.69
N ALA A 91 -6.61 1.91 3.97
CA ALA A 91 -5.17 2.10 4.12
C ALA A 91 -4.76 3.57 3.87
N PHE A 92 -5.28 4.17 2.80
CA PHE A 92 -5.05 5.59 2.52
C PHE A 92 -5.56 6.47 3.67
N GLY A 93 -6.74 6.17 4.21
CA GLY A 93 -7.28 6.90 5.35
C GLY A 93 -6.51 6.70 6.66
N VAL A 94 -5.68 5.67 6.79
CA VAL A 94 -4.76 5.51 7.93
C VAL A 94 -3.54 6.41 7.79
N LEU A 95 -3.07 6.61 6.55
CA LEU A 95 -1.95 7.49 6.24
C LEU A 95 -2.35 8.97 6.29
N ASP A 96 -3.43 9.36 5.60
CA ASP A 96 -3.97 10.73 5.57
C ASP A 96 -4.58 11.09 6.93
N ARG A 97 -3.75 11.61 7.84
CA ARG A 97 -4.13 11.85 9.24
C ARG A 97 -4.93 13.12 9.38
N ASP A 98 -4.53 14.16 8.66
CA ASP A 98 -5.19 15.46 8.70
C ASP A 98 -6.46 15.51 7.83
N LYS A 99 -6.73 14.46 7.04
CA LYS A 99 -7.88 14.35 6.12
C LYS A 99 -7.84 15.40 5.01
N SER A 100 -6.65 15.82 4.60
CA SER A 100 -6.44 16.72 3.48
C SER A 100 -6.76 16.06 2.13
N GLY A 101 -6.77 14.73 2.08
CA GLY A 101 -7.00 13.95 0.85
C GLY A 101 -5.73 13.70 0.03
N VAL A 102 -4.58 14.13 0.54
CA VAL A 102 -3.23 13.81 0.06
C VAL A 102 -2.42 13.29 1.25
N VAL A 103 -1.41 12.47 1.01
CA VAL A 103 -0.48 12.03 2.05
C VAL A 103 0.88 12.68 1.80
N ASP A 104 1.38 13.42 2.78
CA ASP A 104 2.72 14.02 2.72
C ASP A 104 3.59 13.64 3.92
N VAL A 105 4.78 14.25 4.03
CA VAL A 105 5.75 13.85 5.05
C VAL A 105 5.20 14.11 6.45
N GLU A 106 4.45 15.18 6.63
CA GLU A 106 3.82 15.58 7.89
C GLU A 106 2.87 14.50 8.44
N ASP A 107 2.15 13.80 7.56
CA ASP A 107 1.31 12.66 7.93
C ASP A 107 2.10 11.46 8.48
N LEU A 108 3.35 11.29 8.03
CA LEU A 108 4.18 10.13 8.36
C LEU A 108 5.03 10.30 9.61
N VAL A 109 5.38 11.55 9.98
CA VAL A 109 6.32 11.84 11.10
C VAL A 109 5.90 11.15 12.39
N ASP A 110 4.60 11.16 12.69
CA ASP A 110 4.07 10.56 13.91
C ASP A 110 3.75 9.06 13.76
N ALA A 111 3.68 8.53 12.54
CA ALA A 111 3.37 7.13 12.26
C ALA A 111 4.63 6.25 12.16
N PHE A 112 5.76 6.83 11.72
CA PHE A 112 6.97 6.10 11.37
C PHE A 112 8.20 6.60 12.15
N ASP A 113 8.75 5.73 13.01
CA ASP A 113 9.99 6.01 13.74
C ASP A 113 11.22 5.77 12.84
N THR A 114 11.77 6.85 12.28
CA THR A 114 12.98 6.80 11.45
C THR A 114 14.28 6.71 12.26
N SER A 115 14.25 6.86 13.59
CA SER A 115 15.46 6.86 14.44
C SER A 115 16.23 5.55 14.39
N GLN A 116 15.56 4.46 13.99
CA GLN A 116 16.13 3.13 13.86
C GLN A 116 16.53 2.77 12.43
N HIS A 117 16.31 3.67 11.47
CA HIS A 117 16.68 3.41 10.07
C HIS A 117 18.21 3.38 9.92
N PRO A 118 18.81 2.35 9.29
CA PRO A 118 20.27 2.20 9.22
C PRO A 118 21.00 3.42 8.65
N GLU A 119 20.43 4.06 7.64
CA GLU A 119 21.04 5.23 6.99
C GLU A 119 20.92 6.52 7.82
N VAL A 120 19.90 6.61 8.69
CA VAL A 120 19.77 7.71 9.66
C VAL A 120 20.76 7.52 10.79
N ILE A 121 20.91 6.28 11.29
CA ILE A 121 21.91 5.94 12.32
C ILE A 121 23.33 6.20 11.79
N ALA A 122 23.59 5.87 10.53
CA ALA A 122 24.86 6.11 9.87
C ALA A 122 25.11 7.61 9.56
N GLY A 123 24.11 8.47 9.73
CA GLY A 123 24.17 9.89 9.40
C GLY A 123 24.27 10.16 7.89
N ALA A 124 23.94 9.18 7.06
CA ALA A 124 23.98 9.27 5.60
C ALA A 124 22.73 9.97 5.04
N LYS A 125 21.58 9.80 5.70
CA LYS A 125 20.33 10.47 5.37
C LYS A 125 19.67 11.07 6.61
N SER A 126 18.96 12.16 6.41
CA SER A 126 18.03 12.72 7.40
C SER A 126 16.75 11.90 7.48
N SER A 127 16.02 12.05 8.58
CA SER A 127 14.71 11.44 8.76
C SER A 127 13.72 11.86 7.66
N ASN A 128 13.77 13.11 7.22
CA ASN A 128 12.91 13.64 6.16
C ASN A 128 13.19 12.97 4.81
N GLU A 129 14.46 12.77 4.46
CA GLU A 129 14.85 12.08 3.22
C GLU A 129 14.35 10.63 3.20
N VAL A 130 14.40 9.92 4.34
CA VAL A 130 13.87 8.55 4.42
C VAL A 130 12.36 8.50 4.28
N LEU A 131 11.63 9.45 4.88
CA LEU A 131 10.17 9.53 4.72
C LEU A 131 9.77 9.92 3.29
N GLN A 132 10.53 10.82 2.67
CA GLN A 132 10.35 11.19 1.27
C GLN A 132 10.52 9.98 0.35
N GLU A 133 11.62 9.25 0.49
CA GLU A 133 11.86 8.03 -0.29
C GLU A 133 10.77 6.98 -0.12
N PHE A 134 10.18 6.90 1.07
CA PHE A 134 9.03 6.05 1.31
C PHE A 134 7.78 6.52 0.54
N LEU A 135 7.46 7.82 0.55
CA LEU A 135 6.35 8.39 -0.24
C LEU A 135 6.55 8.20 -1.73
N ASP A 136 7.77 8.41 -2.23
CA ASP A 136 8.14 8.24 -3.63
C ASP A 136 7.81 6.83 -4.17
N THR A 137 7.69 5.83 -3.29
CA THR A 137 7.27 4.47 -3.69
C THR A 137 5.80 4.36 -4.09
N PHE A 138 4.95 5.26 -3.56
CA PHE A 138 3.52 5.28 -3.83
C PHE A 138 3.11 6.25 -4.94
N GLU A 139 3.97 7.21 -5.30
CA GLU A 139 3.77 8.15 -6.41
C GLU A 139 3.87 7.44 -7.78
N VAL A 140 2.84 6.67 -8.11
CA VAL A 140 2.76 5.87 -9.34
C VAL A 140 1.70 6.43 -10.28
N GLY A 141 2.11 6.79 -11.50
CA GLY A 141 1.21 7.28 -12.54
C GLY A 141 0.76 8.75 -12.36
N GLY A 142 1.59 9.55 -11.69
CA GLY A 142 1.37 10.99 -11.48
C GLY A 142 2.69 11.76 -11.38
N GLU A 143 2.65 12.96 -10.81
CA GLU A 143 3.83 13.83 -10.65
C GLU A 143 4.60 13.43 -9.39
N LYS A 144 5.93 13.49 -9.45
CA LYS A 144 6.76 13.27 -8.26
C LYS A 144 6.97 14.57 -7.51
N ASP A 145 5.96 14.97 -6.75
CA ASP A 145 5.92 16.24 -6.02
C ASP A 145 6.08 16.09 -4.49
N GLY A 146 6.25 14.86 -4.03
CA GLY A 146 6.35 14.49 -2.62
C GLY A 146 5.01 14.40 -1.91
N LYS A 147 3.90 14.35 -2.66
CA LYS A 147 2.54 14.22 -2.16
C LYS A 147 1.85 13.06 -2.86
N VAL A 148 1.42 12.08 -2.08
CA VAL A 148 0.72 10.92 -2.62
C VAL A 148 -0.78 11.20 -2.62
N THR A 149 -1.35 11.35 -3.81
CA THR A 149 -2.79 11.45 -3.99
C THR A 149 -3.47 10.08 -3.84
N ARG A 150 -4.79 10.09 -3.60
CA ARG A 150 -5.60 8.86 -3.61
C ARG A 150 -5.44 8.09 -4.93
N GLY A 151 -5.33 8.79 -6.06
CA GLY A 151 -5.17 8.16 -7.37
C GLY A 151 -3.85 7.38 -7.48
N GLU A 152 -2.74 7.99 -7.09
CA GLU A 152 -1.41 7.37 -7.11
C GLU A 152 -1.34 6.16 -6.16
N PHE A 153 -1.91 6.30 -4.95
CA PHE A 153 -1.97 5.19 -4.00
C PHE A 153 -2.78 4.00 -4.54
N HIS A 154 -3.90 4.27 -5.24
CA HIS A 154 -4.67 3.23 -5.93
C HIS A 154 -3.88 2.61 -7.08
N ASN A 155 -3.13 3.38 -7.85
CA ASN A 155 -2.29 2.87 -8.93
C ASN A 155 -1.19 1.94 -8.39
N TYR A 156 -0.53 2.33 -7.30
CA TYR A 156 0.43 1.47 -6.61
C TYR A 156 -0.22 0.15 -6.16
N TYR A 157 -1.35 0.20 -5.46
CA TYR A 157 -2.02 -1.01 -5.00
C TYR A 157 -2.68 -1.82 -6.11
N ALA A 158 -3.04 -1.23 -7.24
CA ALA A 158 -3.45 -1.98 -8.43
C ALA A 158 -2.29 -2.86 -8.93
N ASN A 159 -1.05 -2.38 -8.81
CA ASN A 159 0.13 -3.15 -9.18
C ASN A 159 0.34 -4.35 -8.25
N VAL A 160 0.30 -4.11 -6.94
CA VAL A 160 0.42 -5.15 -5.90
C VAL A 160 -0.74 -6.16 -6.02
N SER A 161 -1.96 -5.67 -6.17
CA SER A 161 -3.17 -6.49 -6.32
C SER A 161 -3.04 -7.46 -7.50
N ALA A 162 -2.51 -7.02 -8.63
CA ALA A 162 -2.35 -7.87 -9.80
C ALA A 162 -1.24 -8.93 -9.69
N SER A 163 -0.35 -8.83 -8.70
CA SER A 163 0.57 -9.93 -8.32
C SER A 163 0.00 -10.87 -7.28
N VAL A 164 -1.17 -10.56 -6.72
CA VAL A 164 -1.81 -11.35 -5.67
C VAL A 164 -3.06 -12.02 -6.22
N ASP A 165 -2.98 -13.34 -6.38
CA ASP A 165 -4.04 -14.15 -6.96
C ASP A 165 -5.28 -14.28 -6.06
N ASP A 166 -5.11 -14.23 -4.74
CA ASP A 166 -6.15 -14.51 -3.75
C ASP A 166 -6.57 -13.26 -2.96
N ASP A 167 -7.88 -12.97 -2.93
CA ASP A 167 -8.43 -11.77 -2.28
C ASP A 167 -8.26 -11.80 -0.76
N ASP A 168 -8.31 -12.96 -0.13
CA ASP A 168 -8.17 -13.12 1.32
C ASP A 168 -6.71 -12.90 1.74
N TYR A 169 -5.77 -13.39 0.93
CA TYR A 169 -4.36 -13.07 1.12
C TYR A 169 -4.07 -11.58 0.93
N PHE A 170 -4.67 -10.94 -0.10
CA PHE A 170 -4.55 -9.49 -0.27
C PHE A 170 -5.09 -8.72 0.94
N GLU A 171 -6.26 -9.13 1.47
CA GLU A 171 -6.85 -8.53 2.65
C GLU A 171 -5.96 -8.69 3.89
N LEU A 172 -5.46 -9.89 4.15
CA LEU A 172 -4.53 -10.14 5.24
C LEU A 172 -3.27 -9.27 5.13
N MET A 173 -2.67 -9.23 3.94
CA MET A 173 -1.46 -8.46 3.67
C MET A 173 -1.68 -6.96 3.92
N ILE A 174 -2.72 -6.36 3.34
CA ILE A 174 -2.95 -4.91 3.47
C ILE A 174 -3.39 -4.53 4.89
N ARG A 175 -4.17 -5.38 5.57
CA ARG A 175 -4.53 -5.16 6.97
C ARG A 175 -3.30 -5.14 7.86
N ASN A 176 -2.44 -6.13 7.73
CA ASN A 176 -1.24 -6.21 8.56
C ASN A 176 -0.25 -5.08 8.24
N ALA A 177 -0.10 -4.72 6.95
CA ALA A 177 0.78 -3.63 6.54
C ALA A 177 0.38 -2.29 7.18
N TRP A 178 -0.92 -2.00 7.26
CA TRP A 178 -1.45 -0.70 7.70
C TRP A 178 -2.22 -0.76 9.02
N HIS A 179 -2.09 -1.86 9.77
CA HIS A 179 -2.78 -2.04 11.06
C HIS A 179 -4.29 -1.77 10.97
N ILE A 180 -4.94 -2.18 9.87
CA ILE A 180 -6.38 -1.96 9.67
C ILE A 180 -7.16 -3.00 10.49
N PRO A 181 -7.97 -2.58 11.49
CA PRO A 181 -8.66 -3.49 12.40
C PRO A 181 -9.75 -4.31 11.71
N GLY A 182 -10.00 -5.50 12.26
CA GLY A 182 -11.03 -6.44 11.81
C GLY A 182 -10.52 -7.52 10.85
N GLY A 183 -11.44 -8.05 10.03
CA GLY A 183 -11.24 -9.30 9.28
C GLY A 183 -11.69 -10.50 10.10
N GLU A 184 -12.06 -11.60 9.43
CA GLU A 184 -12.52 -12.83 10.09
C GLU A 184 -11.62 -14.01 9.69
N GLY A 185 -11.45 -14.95 10.63
CA GLY A 185 -10.67 -16.16 10.42
C GLY A 185 -9.25 -15.85 9.95
N TRP A 186 -8.89 -16.35 8.77
CA TRP A 186 -7.55 -16.19 8.19
C TRP A 186 -7.22 -14.74 7.76
N CYS A 187 -8.22 -13.89 7.55
CA CYS A 187 -8.05 -12.50 7.14
C CYS A 187 -7.93 -11.52 8.32
N ALA A 188 -8.07 -12.02 9.55
CA ALA A 188 -8.07 -11.18 10.74
C ALA A 188 -6.71 -10.52 10.92
N ASN A 189 -6.72 -9.21 11.21
CA ASN A 189 -5.52 -8.46 11.51
C ASN A 189 -4.84 -9.03 12.76
N SER A 190 -3.54 -9.32 12.66
CA SER A 190 -2.71 -9.75 13.78
C SER A 190 -1.61 -8.77 14.15
N ALA A 191 -1.47 -7.68 13.40
CA ALA A 191 -0.49 -6.63 13.60
C ALA A 191 -0.92 -5.56 14.63
N ASN A 192 -2.24 -5.31 14.77
CA ASN A 192 -2.74 -4.37 15.78
C ASN A 192 -2.33 -4.80 17.19
N LEU A 193 -1.95 -3.83 18.02
CA LEU A 193 -1.59 -4.04 19.41
C LEU A 193 -2.75 -4.64 20.20
N HIS A 194 -2.46 -5.75 20.89
CA HIS A 194 -3.37 -6.38 21.85
C HIS A 194 -2.86 -6.16 23.27
N VAL A 195 -3.78 -5.74 24.15
CA VAL A 195 -3.45 -5.29 25.49
C VAL A 195 -4.37 -5.95 26.50
N LEU A 196 -3.83 -6.29 27.66
CA LEU A 196 -4.61 -6.73 28.80
C LEU A 196 -5.21 -5.50 29.49
N VAL A 197 -6.53 -5.37 29.43
CA VAL A 197 -7.29 -4.30 30.06
C VAL A 197 -7.86 -4.80 31.38
N THR A 198 -7.81 -3.96 32.41
CA THR A 198 -8.63 -4.13 33.61
C THR A 198 -9.81 -3.17 33.53
N HIS A 199 -11.03 -3.71 33.67
CA HIS A 199 -12.29 -2.99 33.57
C HIS A 199 -12.73 -2.41 34.92
N GLN A 200 -13.75 -1.55 34.92
CA GLN A 200 -14.24 -0.88 36.14
C GLN A 200 -14.78 -1.86 37.19
N ASP A 201 -15.34 -2.98 36.76
CA ASP A 201 -15.83 -4.07 37.61
C ASP A 201 -14.72 -5.00 38.13
N GLY A 202 -13.47 -4.74 37.74
CA GLY A 202 -12.28 -5.50 38.13
C GLY A 202 -11.99 -6.73 37.27
N HIS A 203 -12.81 -7.07 36.27
CA HIS A 203 -12.48 -8.16 35.35
C HIS A 203 -11.36 -7.74 34.38
N GLN A 204 -10.68 -8.73 33.80
CA GLN A 204 -9.64 -8.51 32.82
C GLN A 204 -9.99 -9.18 31.50
N SER A 205 -9.67 -8.50 30.40
CA SER A 205 -9.84 -9.04 29.06
C SER A 205 -8.74 -8.54 28.13
N VAL A 206 -8.49 -9.28 27.06
CA VAL A 206 -7.57 -8.86 26.01
C VAL A 206 -8.36 -8.02 25.01
N GLN A 207 -7.90 -6.81 24.77
CA GLN A 207 -8.52 -5.87 23.86
C GLN A 207 -7.52 -5.45 22.78
N MET A 208 -8.00 -5.36 21.54
CA MET A 208 -7.24 -4.76 20.45
C MET A 208 -7.35 -3.23 20.55
N ILE A 209 -6.24 -2.53 20.33
CA ILE A 209 -6.25 -1.08 20.15
C ILE A 209 -6.36 -0.80 18.66
N GLU A 210 -7.41 -0.06 18.28
CA GLU A 210 -7.60 0.43 16.92
C GLU A 210 -6.67 1.64 16.66
N ASP A 211 -6.30 1.88 15.40
CA ASP A 211 -5.44 3.00 14.94
C ASP A 211 -4.08 3.12 15.64
N ASP A 212 -3.48 2.00 16.06
CA ASP A 212 -2.32 1.95 16.96
C ASP A 212 -0.98 2.39 16.36
N LEU A 213 -0.92 2.72 15.07
CA LEU A 213 0.30 3.20 14.42
C LEU A 213 0.79 4.50 15.06
N GLY A 214 2.07 4.51 15.47
CA GLY A 214 2.68 5.67 16.14
C GLY A 214 2.28 5.86 17.60
N LEU A 215 1.48 4.95 18.18
CA LEU A 215 1.03 5.06 19.56
C LEU A 215 2.20 4.90 20.55
N ASP A 216 2.51 5.94 21.33
CA ASP A 216 3.43 5.84 22.45
C ASP A 216 2.77 5.09 23.62
N PHE A 217 3.15 3.83 23.77
CA PHE A 217 2.62 2.96 24.83
C PHE A 217 3.09 3.36 26.25
N THR A 218 4.09 4.24 26.36
CA THR A 218 4.51 4.78 27.66
C THR A 218 3.56 5.86 28.19
N ASP A 219 2.77 6.49 27.30
CA ASP A 219 1.69 7.40 27.67
C ASP A 219 0.41 6.61 28.00
N THR A 220 0.40 5.99 29.18
CA THR A 220 -0.75 5.22 29.68
C THR A 220 -2.07 6.03 29.66
N PRO A 221 -2.11 7.31 30.08
CA PRO A 221 -3.32 8.14 29.95
C PRO A 221 -3.83 8.29 28.51
N HIS A 222 -2.95 8.43 27.52
CA HIS A 222 -3.35 8.48 26.12
C HIS A 222 -3.93 7.14 25.65
N VAL A 223 -3.27 6.02 25.97
CA VAL A 223 -3.77 4.66 25.66
C VAL A 223 -5.15 4.40 26.27
N LEU A 224 -5.37 4.78 27.53
CA LEU A 224 -6.66 4.62 28.20
C LEU A 224 -7.78 5.46 27.55
N ARG A 225 -7.49 6.72 27.19
CA ARG A 225 -8.46 7.56 26.45
C ARG A 225 -8.87 6.93 25.13
N LYS A 226 -7.92 6.27 24.45
CA LYS A 226 -8.19 5.59 23.18
C LYS A 226 -9.08 4.37 23.34
N LEU A 227 -8.79 3.52 24.33
CA LEU A 227 -9.65 2.39 24.70
C LEU A 227 -11.07 2.85 25.07
N GLN A 228 -11.18 3.94 25.83
CA GLN A 228 -12.48 4.54 26.17
C GLN A 228 -13.23 5.07 24.95
N ALA A 229 -12.53 5.67 23.97
CA ALA A 229 -13.13 6.10 22.71
C ALA A 229 -13.62 4.90 21.87
N GLN A 230 -12.99 3.73 21.99
CA GLN A 230 -13.45 2.45 21.43
C GLN A 230 -14.62 1.82 22.23
N GLY A 231 -15.12 2.49 23.27
CA GLY A 231 -16.22 1.99 24.11
C GLY A 231 -15.78 0.98 25.18
N ILE A 232 -14.48 0.83 25.42
CA ILE A 232 -13.93 -0.07 26.43
C ILE A 232 -13.76 0.70 27.74
N ASP A 233 -14.38 0.22 28.82
CA ASP A 233 -14.32 0.81 30.17
C ASP A 233 -13.01 0.46 30.91
N ALA A 234 -11.88 0.81 30.30
CA ALA A 234 -10.55 0.55 30.82
C ALA A 234 -10.17 1.49 31.99
N ILE A 235 -9.63 0.91 33.08
CA ILE A 235 -9.01 1.64 34.20
C ILE A 235 -7.51 1.36 34.37
N ASP A 236 -7.02 0.22 33.87
CA ASP A 236 -5.59 -0.13 33.78
C ASP A 236 -5.33 -0.87 32.46
N VAL A 237 -4.11 -0.74 31.93
CA VAL A 237 -3.71 -1.37 30.67
C VAL A 237 -2.28 -1.87 30.74
N ARG A 238 -2.04 -3.08 30.22
CA ARG A 238 -0.71 -3.69 30.12
C ARG A 238 -0.54 -4.39 28.79
N LEU A 239 0.69 -4.48 28.28
CA LEU A 239 0.97 -5.24 27.07
C LEU A 239 0.68 -6.73 27.30
N TYR A 240 -0.13 -7.32 26.43
CA TYR A 240 -0.41 -8.74 26.47
C TYR A 240 0.84 -9.52 26.03
N GLY A 241 1.29 -10.50 26.83
CA GLY A 241 2.48 -11.32 26.55
C GLY A 241 3.79 -10.82 27.18
N ALA A 242 3.81 -9.70 27.89
CA ALA A 242 4.98 -9.22 28.64
C ALA A 242 5.15 -10.01 29.96
N ALA A 243 5.63 -11.25 29.89
CA ALA A 243 6.07 -11.98 31.06
C ALA A 243 7.37 -11.36 31.60
N GLY A 244 7.27 -10.58 32.70
CA GLY A 244 8.38 -10.36 33.62
C GLY A 244 9.37 -9.21 33.36
N ALA A 245 9.02 -8.14 32.64
CA ALA A 245 9.90 -6.97 32.49
C ALA A 245 9.35 -5.72 33.20
N THR A 246 10.18 -5.16 34.07
CA THR A 246 10.07 -3.83 34.69
C THR A 246 9.87 -2.74 33.64
N LYS A 247 8.93 -1.81 33.93
CA LYS A 247 8.58 -0.55 33.23
C LYS A 247 8.77 -0.50 31.70
N PRO A 248 7.74 -0.11 30.93
CA PRO A 248 7.84 -0.06 29.46
C PRO A 248 9.00 0.86 29.06
N LYS A 249 9.98 0.29 28.33
CA LYS A 249 10.98 1.11 27.63
C LYS A 249 10.22 1.89 26.56
N LYS A 250 10.63 3.14 26.30
CA LYS A 250 10.11 4.07 25.28
C LYS A 250 9.95 3.51 23.84
N ASN A 251 10.36 2.27 23.57
CA ASN A 251 10.64 1.77 22.23
C ASN A 251 9.87 0.50 21.90
N ASN A 252 8.58 0.42 22.25
CA ASN A 252 7.74 -0.70 21.82
C ASN A 252 6.69 -0.27 20.78
N THR A 253 7.04 0.69 19.92
CA THR A 253 6.42 0.85 18.60
C THR A 253 6.68 -0.42 17.81
N PHE A 254 5.63 -1.22 17.61
CA PHE A 254 5.71 -2.41 16.78
C PHE A 254 6.07 -1.97 15.35
N ARG A 255 7.17 -2.56 14.86
CA ARG A 255 7.87 -2.19 13.64
C ARG A 255 7.15 -2.78 12.43
N THR A 256 6.65 -1.92 11.55
CA THR A 256 6.55 -2.29 10.13
C THR A 256 7.90 -1.99 9.49
N THR A 257 8.86 -2.90 9.65
CA THR A 257 10.04 -2.93 8.76
C THR A 257 9.53 -3.35 7.38
N PHE A 258 9.21 -2.37 6.53
CA PHE A 258 9.15 -2.60 5.09
C PHE A 258 10.58 -2.75 4.62
N THR A 259 11.08 -3.98 4.61
CA THR A 259 12.29 -4.29 3.84
C THR A 259 11.87 -4.24 2.38
N ILE A 260 12.18 -3.13 1.71
CA ILE A 260 12.11 -3.04 0.26
C ILE A 260 13.32 -3.81 -0.26
N GLU A 261 13.13 -5.09 -0.59
CA GLU A 261 14.06 -5.86 -1.44
C GLU A 261 13.57 -5.85 -2.89
#